data_AF-A0A4R1UGG6-F1
#
_entry.id   AF-A0A4R1UGG6-F1
#
_cell.length_a   1.000
_cell.length_b   1.000
_cell.length_c   1.000
_cell.angle_alpha   90.00
_cell.angle_beta   90.00
_cell.angle_gamma   90.00
#
_symmetry.space_group_name_H-M   'P 1'
#
loop_
_entity.id
_entity.type
_entity.pdbx_description
1 polymer ?
#
loop_
_entity_poly.entity_id
_entity_poly.type
_entity_poly.pdbx_seq_one_letter_code
_entity_poly.pdbx_strand_id
1 'polypeptide(L)' 'MVPGSSSPAHERNTAIYVAVIDGATFGALAERYGISRVRVQQVYARERANAWEARSRGATSYLDRPIPKDV' A
#
# COMPACT_ATOMS: atom_id res chain seq x y z
N MET A 1 -17.02 6.42 -19.78
CA MET A 1 -15.63 6.35 -19.28
C MET A 1 -15.56 7.24 -18.06
N VAL A 2 -15.50 6.68 -16.85
CA VAL A 2 -15.35 7.50 -15.63
C VAL A 2 -13.84 7.62 -15.39
N PRO A 3 -13.22 8.80 -15.52
CA PRO A 3 -11.84 8.96 -15.12
C PRO A 3 -11.77 8.73 -13.61
N GLY A 4 -10.82 7.91 -13.18
CA GLY A 4 -10.68 7.50 -11.78
C GLY A 4 -10.59 8.70 -10.86
N SER A 5 -11.62 8.90 -10.03
CA SER A 5 -11.46 9.64 -8.78
C SER A 5 -10.67 8.75 -7.84
N SER A 6 -9.35 8.73 -8.01
CA SER A 6 -8.45 8.27 -6.96
C SER A 6 -8.65 9.23 -5.79
N SER A 7 -9.56 8.89 -4.88
CA SER A 7 -9.79 9.72 -3.70
C SER A 7 -8.46 9.98 -3.01
N PRO A 8 -8.23 11.15 -2.39
CA PRO A 8 -6.97 11.46 -1.69
C PRO A 8 -6.61 10.40 -0.62
N ALA A 9 -7.62 9.68 -0.11
CA ALA A 9 -7.42 8.51 0.73
C ALA A 9 -6.75 7.33 0.00
N HIS A 10 -7.09 7.05 -1.25
CA HIS A 10 -6.49 6.00 -2.06
C HIS A 10 -5.03 6.31 -2.38
N GLU A 11 -4.72 7.53 -2.83
CA GLU A 11 -3.34 7.95 -3.10
C GLU A 11 -2.45 7.84 -1.85
N ARG A 12 -2.95 8.29 -0.70
CA ARG A 12 -2.24 8.12 0.58
C ARG A 12 -2.02 6.64 0.90
N ASN A 13 -3.01 5.79 0.67
CA ASN A 13 -2.90 4.37 0.98
C ASN A 13 -1.86 3.67 0.12
N THR A 14 -1.88 3.95 -1.19
CA THR A 14 -0.85 3.54 -2.15
C THR A 14 0.54 4.01 -1.72
N ALA A 15 0.68 5.27 -1.33
CA ALA A 15 1.95 5.83 -0.86
C ALA A 15 2.44 5.18 0.44
N ILE A 16 1.53 4.85 1.37
CA ILE A 16 1.85 4.08 2.58
C ILE A 16 2.37 2.69 2.21
N TYR A 17 1.69 1.97 1.31
CA TYR A 17 2.12 0.64 0.88
C TYR A 17 3.52 0.67 0.26
N VAL A 18 3.72 1.54 -0.75
CA VAL A 18 5.01 1.69 -1.43
C VAL A 18 6.13 2.04 -0.44
N ALA A 19 5.88 2.97 0.49
CA ALA A 19 6.88 3.36 1.46
C ALA A 19 7.28 2.20 2.39
N VAL A 20 6.33 1.36 2.82
CA VAL A 20 6.64 0.18 3.64
C VAL A 20 7.47 -0.84 2.85
N ILE A 21 7.12 -1.07 1.58
CA ILE A 21 7.90 -1.95 0.69
C ILE A 21 9.32 -1.40 0.48
N ASP A 22 9.48 -0.08 0.41
CA ASP A 22 10.78 0.60 0.31
C ASP A 22 11.54 0.65 1.67
N GLY A 23 11.00 0.05 2.73
CA GLY A 23 11.66 -0.11 4.04
C GLY A 23 11.26 0.91 5.12
N ALA A 24 10.26 1.76 4.87
CA ALA A 24 9.75 2.68 5.89
C ALA A 24 9.02 1.94 7.01
N THR A 25 9.19 2.42 8.24
CA THR A 25 8.49 1.85 9.40
C THR A 25 7.08 2.41 9.54
N PHE A 26 6.17 1.62 10.13
CA PHE A 26 4.82 2.09 10.40
C PHE A 26 4.77 3.31 11.33
N GLY A 27 5.75 3.45 12.23
CA GLY A 27 5.88 4.61 13.13
C GLY A 27 6.18 5.89 12.37
N ALA A 28 7.21 5.87 11.51
CA ALA A 28 7.58 7.03 10.70
C ALA A 28 6.44 7.47 9.76
N LEU A 29 5.70 6.52 9.21
CA LEU A 29 4.54 6.82 8.36
C LEU A 29 3.36 7.39 9.15
N ALA A 30 3.14 6.92 10.38
CA ALA A 30 2.11 7.46 11.26
C ALA A 30 2.36 8.94 11.56
N GLU A 31 3.61 9.29 11.90
CA GLU A 31 4.04 10.67 12.14
C GLU A 31 3.93 11.52 10.87
N ARG A 32 4.44 11.03 9.74
CA ARG A 32 4.42 11.75 8.45
C ARG A 32 3.02 12.11 7.98
N TYR A 33 2.06 11.21 8.14
CA TYR A 33 0.68 11.41 7.67
C TYR A 33 -0.26 11.91 8.77
N GLY A 34 0.21 12.10 10.00
CA GLY A 34 -0.62 12.51 11.13
C GLY A 34 -1.75 11.52 11.45
N ILE A 35 -1.52 10.22 11.25
CA ILE A 35 -2.50 9.16 11.51
C ILE A 35 -1.96 8.15 12.50
N SER A 36 -2.83 7.34 13.10
CA SER A 36 -2.38 6.31 14.04
C SER A 36 -1.59 5.20 13.33
N ARG A 37 -0.60 4.63 14.03
CA ARG A 37 0.16 3.46 13.58
C ARG A 37 -0.75 2.28 13.21
N VAL A 38 -1.82 2.07 13.97
CA VAL A 38 -2.83 1.04 13.67
C VAL A 38 -3.49 1.31 12.33
N ARG A 39 -3.78 2.58 12.00
CA ARG A 39 -4.35 2.94 10.70
C ARG A 39 -3.37 2.66 9.56
N VAL A 40 -2.09 2.97 9.73
CA VAL A 40 -1.03 2.62 8.76
C VAL A 40 -0.97 1.11 8.53
N GLN A 41 -1.03 0.31 9.59
CA GLN A 41 -1.04 -1.16 9.49
C GLN A 41 -2.26 -1.70 8.75
N GLN A 42 -3.46 -1.18 9.05
CA GLN A 42 -4.68 -1.56 8.34
C GLN A 42 -4.61 -1.24 6.84
N VAL A 43 -4.09 -0.05 6.52
CA VAL A 43 -3.88 0.38 5.14
C VAL A 43 -2.90 -0.55 4.44
N TYR A 44 -1.74 -0.79 5.05
CA TYR A 44 -0.73 -1.70 4.50
C TYR A 44 -1.29 -3.12 4.28
N ALA A 45 -2.00 -3.68 5.27
CA ALA A 45 -2.59 -5.01 5.16
C ALA A 45 -3.60 -5.12 4.02
N ARG A 46 -4.42 -4.08 3.82
CA ARG A 46 -5.40 -4.03 2.73
C ARG A 46 -4.72 -3.96 1.37
N GLU A 47 -3.76 -3.05 1.18
CA GLU A 47 -3.03 -2.94 -0.09
C GLU A 47 -2.18 -4.19 -0.36
N ARG A 48 -1.64 -4.82 0.69
CA ARG A 48 -0.95 -6.11 0.57
C ARG A 48 -1.90 -7.21 0.10
N ALA A 49 -3.13 -7.29 0.63
CA ALA A 49 -4.13 -8.25 0.17
C ALA A 49 -4.47 -8.04 -1.32
N ASN A 50 -4.61 -6.78 -1.76
CA ASN A 50 -4.80 -6.45 -3.17
C ASN A 50 -3.59 -6.89 -4.03
N ALA A 51 -2.37 -6.68 -3.54
CA ALA A 51 -1.15 -7.14 -4.20
C ALA A 51 -1.09 -8.66 -4.34
N TRP A 52 -1.49 -9.40 -3.30
CA TRP A 52 -1.59 -10.87 -3.34
C TRP A 52 -2.66 -11.35 -4.32
N GLU A 53 -3.80 -10.67 -4.38
CA GLU A 53 -4.84 -10.97 -5.36
C GLU A 53 -4.37 -10.70 -6.79
N ALA A 54 -3.65 -9.60 -7.03
CA ALA A 54 -3.03 -9.33 -8.32
C ALA A 54 -2.03 -10.45 -8.68
N ARG A 55 -1.24 -10.90 -7.71
CA ARG A 55 -0.29 -12.00 -7.88
C ARG A 55 -0.96 -13.33 -8.24
N SER A 56 -2.06 -13.68 -7.56
CA SER A 56 -2.79 -14.92 -7.87
C SER A 56 -3.37 -14.92 -9.28
N ARG A 57 -3.62 -13.73 -9.85
CA ARG A 57 -4.02 -13.51 -11.24
C ARG A 57 -2.84 -13.46 -12.24
N GLY A 58 -1.61 -13.67 -11.78
CA GLY A 58 -0.41 -13.70 -12.61
C GLY A 58 0.41 -12.40 -12.64
N ALA A 59 0.03 -11.37 -11.87
CA ALA A 59 0.84 -10.15 -11.78
C ALA A 59 2.14 -10.40 -10.99
N THR A 60 3.23 -9.78 -11.43
CA THR A 60 4.53 -9.84 -10.74
C THR A 60 4.82 -8.57 -9.92
N SER A 61 4.06 -7.51 -10.17
CA SER A 61 4.23 -6.18 -9.59
C SER A 61 2.88 -5.57 -9.22
N TYR A 62 2.86 -4.75 -8.18
CA TYR A 62 1.71 -3.98 -7.71
C TYR A 62 2.19 -2.59 -7.35
N LEU A 63 1.53 -1.55 -7.88
CA LEU A 63 1.91 -0.14 -7.67
C LEU A 63 3.40 0.14 -7.99
N ASP A 64 3.87 -0.32 -9.15
CA ASP A 64 5.26 -0.16 -9.61
C ASP A 64 6.34 -0.71 -8.66
N ARG A 65 5.94 -1.61 -7.76
CA ARG A 65 6.84 -2.34 -6.87
C ARG A 65 6.67 -3.85 -7.08
N PRO A 66 7.76 -4.63 -6.94
CA PRO A 66 7.65 -6.08 -6.98
C PRO A 66 6.71 -6.52 -5.86
N ILE A 67 5.74 -7.39 -6.19
CA ILE A 67 4.88 -7.96 -5.16
C ILE A 67 5.80 -8.82 -4.30
N PRO A 68 5.99 -8.47 -3.01
CA PRO A 68 6.86 -9.24 -2.15
C PRO A 68 6.35 -10.67 -2.15
N LYS A 69 7.26 -11.60 -2.45
CA LYS A 69 6.96 -13.04 -2.38
C LYS A 69 6.69 -13.45 -0.93
N ASP A 70 7.26 -12.66 0.00
CA ASP A 70 7.58 -12.91 1.40
C ASP A 70 8.13 -14.31 1.71
N VAL A 71 9.07 -14.27 2.65
CA VAL A 71 9.98 -15.32 3.11
C VAL A 71 9.31 -16.36 3.99
#